data_AF-A0A814CNB1-F1
#
_entry.id   AF-A0A814CNB1-F1
#
_cell.length_a   1.000
_cell.length_b   1.000
_cell.length_c   1.000
_cell.angle_alpha   90.00
_cell.angle_beta   90.00
_cell.angle_gamma   90.00
#
_symmetry.space_group_name_H-M   'P 1'
#
loop_
_entity.id
_entity.type
_entity.pdbx_description
1 polymer ?
#
loop_
_entity_poly.entity_id
_entity_poly.type
_entity_poly.pdbx_seq_one_letter_code
_entity_poly.pdbx_strand_id
1 'polypeptide(L)'
;MKILNIFLITIYMSIKTFICLEIKSTYKRLNYDLNDYSWLISSIKLENMDIYTCLKKCQTNYYCAYVQLNSTNCNMFNEYAIKSLLPSSKTIIYKKIERILHMDNCIKENVFLSLNNNSCVECPYNFIKYSKFPYACYSKSNDNMKFATAKLYCISQGGFLLRPKSEIERNLLTEVYELFQTNRVWVDSAIEKTNEEYKWNDGTKVGGFKTGKPSNDKGLLCEKILALNEGYFSDVSERETMKFVCQFN
;
A
#
# COMPACT_ATOMS: atom_id res chain seq x y z
N MET A 1 -10.16 26.91 -20.30
CA MET A 1 -10.67 25.51 -20.27
C MET A 1 -9.76 24.65 -21.16
N LYS A 2 -8.68 24.07 -20.63
CA LYS A 2 -7.76 23.25 -21.43
C LYS A 2 -8.40 21.88 -21.61
N ILE A 3 -8.72 21.53 -22.86
CA ILE A 3 -9.13 20.18 -23.26
C ILE A 3 -7.97 19.27 -22.89
N LEU A 4 -8.14 18.46 -21.85
CA LEU A 4 -7.20 17.39 -21.53
C LEU A 4 -7.32 16.38 -22.67
N ASN A 5 -6.33 16.29 -23.55
CA ASN A 5 -6.22 15.16 -24.47
C ASN A 5 -6.00 13.90 -23.63
N ILE A 6 -7.05 13.13 -23.42
CA ILE A 6 -7.02 11.89 -22.65
C ILE A 6 -6.54 10.78 -23.59
N PHE A 7 -5.35 10.27 -23.32
CA PHE A 7 -4.84 9.07 -23.99
C PHE A 7 -4.79 7.92 -22.97
N LEU A 8 -5.44 6.81 -23.29
CA LEU A 8 -5.50 5.62 -22.45
C LEU A 8 -4.59 4.53 -23.01
N ILE A 9 -3.82 3.88 -22.15
CA ILE A 9 -3.00 2.72 -22.46
C ILE A 9 -3.48 1.55 -21.63
N THR A 10 -3.88 0.46 -22.29
CA THR A 10 -4.29 -0.78 -21.64
C THR A 10 -3.16 -1.78 -21.73
N ILE A 11 -2.68 -2.28 -20.59
CA ILE A 11 -1.66 -3.33 -20.53
C ILE A 11 -2.30 -4.61 -19.98
N TYR A 12 -1.89 -5.73 -20.55
CA TYR A 12 -2.33 -7.07 -20.17
C TYR A 12 -1.12 -7.96 -19.92
N MET A 13 -1.14 -8.70 -18.81
CA MET A 13 -0.12 -9.68 -18.48
C MET A 13 -0.78 -10.98 -18.03
N SER A 14 -0.34 -12.08 -18.62
CA SER A 14 -0.62 -13.45 -18.18
C SER A 14 0.69 -14.06 -17.67
N ILE A 15 0.69 -14.60 -16.45
CA ILE A 15 1.83 -15.39 -15.95
C ILE A 15 1.49 -16.87 -16.10
N LYS A 16 2.17 -17.56 -17.02
CA LYS A 16 1.99 -19.00 -17.25
C LYS A 16 2.85 -19.84 -16.31
N THR A 17 2.41 -20.00 -15.07
CA THR A 17 2.86 -21.06 -14.15
C THR A 17 1.69 -21.41 -13.22
N PHE A 18 1.14 -22.62 -13.33
CA PHE A 18 0.05 -23.23 -12.50
C PHE A 18 -1.20 -22.39 -12.16
N ILE A 19 -1.27 -21.12 -12.57
CA ILE A 19 -2.23 -20.12 -12.16
C ILE A 19 -2.54 -19.29 -13.39
N CYS A 20 -3.77 -19.34 -13.87
CA CYS A 20 -4.29 -18.38 -14.84
C CYS A 20 -4.50 -17.05 -14.10
N LEU A 21 -3.42 -16.31 -13.86
CA LEU A 21 -3.50 -14.95 -13.36
C LEU A 21 -3.41 -14.00 -14.54
N GLU A 22 -4.51 -13.32 -14.79
CA GLU A 22 -4.58 -12.25 -15.77
C GLU A 22 -4.77 -10.92 -15.05
N ILE A 23 -3.75 -10.08 -15.13
CA ILE A 23 -3.82 -8.72 -14.63
C ILE A 23 -4.07 -7.85 -15.86
N LYS A 24 -5.13 -7.06 -15.83
CA LYS A 24 -5.36 -5.99 -16.81
C LYS A 24 -5.33 -4.66 -16.09
N SER A 25 -4.60 -3.69 -16.61
CA SER A 25 -4.59 -2.33 -16.07
C SER A 25 -4.72 -1.30 -17.18
N THR A 26 -5.52 -0.27 -16.91
CA THR A 26 -5.68 0.89 -17.80
C THR A 26 -4.99 2.08 -17.19
N TYR A 27 -4.17 2.77 -17.99
CA TYR A 27 -3.40 3.93 -17.60
C TYR A 27 -3.85 5.16 -18.38
N LYS A 28 -4.00 6.29 -17.68
CA LYS A 28 -4.28 7.58 -18.29
C LYS A 28 -3.03 8.44 -18.29
N ARG A 29 -2.66 8.91 -19.48
CA ARG A 29 -1.60 9.89 -19.68
C ARG A 29 -2.08 11.26 -19.17
N LEU A 30 -1.29 11.88 -18.30
CA LEU A 30 -1.56 13.20 -17.72
C LEU A 30 -0.30 14.08 -17.79
N ASN A 31 -0.46 15.40 -17.89
CA ASN A 31 0.66 16.34 -17.87
C ASN A 31 0.73 17.04 -16.50
N TYR A 32 1.57 16.50 -15.60
CA TYR A 32 1.74 16.98 -14.22
C TYR A 32 3.19 16.83 -13.77
N ASP A 33 3.65 17.78 -12.97
CA ASP A 33 4.90 17.69 -12.21
C ASP A 33 4.64 17.06 -10.84
N LEU A 34 5.66 16.36 -10.32
CA LEU A 34 5.70 15.84 -8.96
C LEU A 34 6.68 16.70 -8.15
N ASN A 35 6.16 17.41 -7.16
CA ASN A 35 6.99 18.23 -6.27
C ASN A 35 7.42 17.50 -5.00
N ASP A 36 6.90 16.29 -4.78
CA ASP A 36 7.18 15.48 -3.60
C ASP A 36 7.49 14.04 -4.02
N TYR A 37 8.79 13.71 -4.04
CA TYR A 37 9.27 12.37 -4.37
C TYR A 37 9.29 11.43 -3.15
N SER A 38 8.83 11.87 -1.97
CA SER A 38 8.78 11.02 -0.79
C SER A 38 7.76 9.86 -0.91
N TRP A 39 6.86 9.93 -1.90
CA TRP A 39 5.90 8.88 -2.25
C TRP A 39 6.42 7.83 -3.25
N LEU A 40 7.71 7.90 -3.60
CA LEU A 40 8.37 6.96 -4.51
C LEU A 40 8.39 5.56 -3.87
N ILE A 41 7.82 4.58 -4.57
CA ILE A 41 7.88 3.16 -4.21
C ILE A 41 9.20 2.56 -4.70
N SER A 42 9.55 2.85 -5.95
CA SER A 42 10.80 2.38 -6.55
C SER A 42 11.16 3.23 -7.77
N SER A 43 12.47 3.33 -8.01
CA SER A 43 13.04 3.92 -9.22
C SER A 43 13.91 2.87 -9.89
N ILE A 44 13.60 2.56 -11.15
CA ILE A 44 14.28 1.52 -11.91
C ILE A 44 14.93 2.15 -13.12
N LYS A 45 16.25 2.00 -13.23
CA LYS A 45 16.98 2.40 -14.43
C LYS A 45 16.61 1.45 -15.57
N LEU A 46 16.14 1.99 -16.70
CA LEU A 46 15.81 1.20 -17.89
C LEU A 46 16.85 1.50 -18.98
N GLU A 47 17.62 0.49 -19.36
CA GLU A 47 18.64 0.61 -20.41
C GLU A 47 18.02 0.87 -21.78
N ASN A 48 16.87 0.27 -22.05
CA ASN A 48 16.06 0.50 -23.24
C ASN A 48 14.76 1.19 -22.82
N MET A 49 14.68 2.49 -23.14
CA MET A 49 13.60 3.41 -22.76
C MET A 49 12.28 3.02 -23.42
N ASP A 50 11.52 2.13 -22.78
CA ASP A 50 10.15 1.83 -23.16
C ASP A 50 9.18 1.98 -21.99
N ILE A 51 8.21 2.88 -22.18
CA ILE A 51 7.09 3.10 -21.27
C ILE A 51 6.31 1.81 -21.01
N TYR A 52 6.16 0.91 -21.99
CA TYR A 52 5.43 -0.35 -21.78
C TYR A 52 6.06 -1.20 -20.69
N THR A 53 7.39 -1.26 -20.63
CA THR A 53 8.11 -1.98 -19.56
C THR A 53 7.82 -1.37 -18.19
N CYS A 54 7.83 -0.05 -18.10
CA CYS A 54 7.55 0.66 -16.86
C CYS A 54 6.09 0.46 -16.39
N LEU A 55 5.13 0.57 -17.31
CA LEU A 55 3.71 0.30 -17.03
C LEU A 55 3.47 -1.15 -16.63
N LYS A 56 4.21 -2.11 -17.21
CA LYS A 56 4.15 -3.54 -16.85
C LYS A 56 4.66 -3.81 -15.44
N LYS A 57 5.71 -3.12 -15.00
CA LYS A 57 6.20 -3.19 -13.61
C LYS A 57 5.20 -2.56 -12.64
N CYS A 58 4.63 -1.41 -12.99
CA CYS A 58 3.56 -0.82 -12.20
C CYS A 58 2.33 -1.73 -12.13
N GLN A 59 1.98 -2.44 -13.20
CA GLN A 59 0.80 -3.32 -13.26
C GLN A 59 0.87 -4.45 -12.23
N THR A 60 2.05 -5.04 -12.05
CA THR A 60 2.29 -6.12 -11.07
C THR A 60 2.42 -5.59 -9.65
N ASN A 61 2.91 -4.36 -9.47
CA ASN A 61 2.93 -3.71 -8.16
C ASN A 61 1.54 -3.16 -7.80
N TYR A 62 0.89 -3.75 -6.78
CA TYR A 62 -0.43 -3.31 -6.35
C TYR A 62 -0.45 -1.89 -5.77
N TYR A 63 0.60 -1.47 -5.07
CA TYR A 63 0.66 -0.13 -4.48
C TYR A 63 1.00 0.95 -5.52
N CYS A 64 1.45 0.58 -6.72
CA CYS A 64 1.73 1.54 -7.79
C CYS A 64 0.44 2.13 -8.39
N ALA A 65 0.28 3.44 -8.20
CA ALA A 65 -0.81 4.25 -8.74
C ALA A 65 -0.34 5.18 -9.87
N TYR A 66 0.91 5.62 -9.85
CA TYR A 66 1.48 6.49 -10.87
C TYR A 66 2.81 5.98 -11.37
N VAL A 67 3.03 6.19 -12.66
CA VAL A 67 4.32 6.04 -13.30
C VAL A 67 4.76 7.38 -13.86
N GLN A 68 6.00 7.76 -13.58
CA GLN A 68 6.70 8.84 -14.26
C GLN A 68 7.91 8.24 -14.98
N LEU A 69 8.03 8.55 -16.27
CA LEU A 69 9.20 8.17 -17.04
C LEU A 69 10.10 9.39 -17.19
N ASN A 70 11.28 9.34 -16.57
CA ASN A 70 12.35 10.30 -16.79
C ASN A 70 13.30 9.76 -17.85
N SER A 71 14.29 10.55 -18.29
CA SER A 71 15.23 10.17 -19.37
C SER A 71 15.98 8.85 -19.15
N THR A 72 16.09 8.37 -17.91
CA THR A 72 16.82 7.14 -17.56
C THR A 72 16.08 6.23 -16.58
N ASN A 73 15.00 6.72 -15.95
CA ASN A 73 14.38 6.07 -14.80
C ASN A 73 12.88 5.94 -14.98
N CYS A 74 12.39 4.75 -14.62
CA CYS A 74 11.00 4.43 -14.37
C CYS A 74 10.71 4.63 -12.89
N ASN A 75 10.04 5.72 -12.55
CA ASN A 75 9.65 6.04 -11.18
C ASN A 75 8.20 5.61 -10.95
N MET A 76 7.97 4.80 -9.91
CA MET A 76 6.65 4.35 -9.49
C MET A 76 6.27 5.00 -8.17
N PHE A 77 5.06 5.56 -8.10
CA PHE A 77 4.56 6.22 -6.90
C PHE A 77 3.26 5.59 -6.43
N ASN A 78 3.02 5.67 -5.12
CA ASN A 78 1.77 5.21 -4.53
C ASN A 78 0.64 6.23 -4.75
N GLU A 79 -0.58 5.85 -4.36
CA GLU A 79 -1.79 6.67 -4.54
C GLU A 79 -1.72 8.04 -3.84
N TYR A 80 -0.99 8.14 -2.73
CA TYR A 80 -0.88 9.37 -1.93
C TYR A 80 -0.12 10.49 -2.65
N ALA A 81 0.73 10.13 -3.62
CA ALA A 81 1.41 11.09 -4.49
C ALA A 81 0.44 12.01 -5.25
N ILE A 82 -0.84 11.62 -5.41
CA ILE A 82 -1.84 12.43 -6.14
C ILE A 82 -1.98 13.84 -5.56
N LYS A 83 -1.82 13.97 -4.24
CA LYS A 83 -1.97 15.25 -3.53
C LYS A 83 -0.82 16.21 -3.85
N SER A 84 0.29 15.69 -4.39
CA SER A 84 1.50 16.46 -4.70
C SER A 84 1.63 16.77 -6.20
N LEU A 85 0.61 16.44 -7.00
CA LEU A 85 0.59 16.68 -8.45
C LEU A 85 0.23 18.14 -8.76
N LEU A 86 1.10 18.81 -9.53
CA LEU A 86 0.86 20.17 -10.04
C LEU A 86 0.72 20.17 -11.56
N PRO A 87 -0.22 20.93 -12.16
CA PRO A 87 -0.36 21.00 -13.61
C PRO A 87 0.96 21.41 -14.29
N SER A 88 1.39 20.65 -15.29
CA SER A 88 2.63 20.89 -16.03
C SER A 88 2.42 20.78 -17.53
N SER A 89 3.31 21.41 -18.30
CA SER A 89 3.41 21.20 -19.75
C SER A 89 4.61 20.33 -20.15
N LYS A 90 5.51 20.00 -19.21
CA LYS A 90 6.79 19.34 -19.50
C LYS A 90 6.83 17.89 -19.05
N THR A 91 6.22 17.58 -17.91
CA THR A 91 6.27 16.23 -17.35
C THR A 91 5.01 15.44 -17.68
N ILE A 92 5.21 14.19 -18.09
CA ILE A 92 4.13 13.25 -18.37
C ILE A 92 4.15 12.18 -17.30
N ILE A 93 2.98 11.90 -16.74
CA ILE A 93 2.74 10.76 -15.85
C ILE A 93 1.65 9.87 -16.43
N TYR A 94 1.66 8.61 -16.00
CA TYR A 94 0.64 7.63 -16.33
C TYR A 94 -0.03 7.19 -15.04
N LYS A 95 -1.26 7.64 -14.83
CA LYS A 95 -2.10 7.25 -13.69
C LYS A 95 -2.79 5.92 -13.99
N LYS A 96 -2.60 4.91 -13.13
CA LYS A 96 -3.41 3.69 -13.16
C LYS A 96 -4.83 4.04 -12.72
N ILE A 97 -5.83 3.76 -13.57
CA ILE A 97 -7.25 4.04 -13.28
C ILE A 97 -7.97 2.77 -12.86
N GLU A 98 -7.69 1.67 -13.54
CA GLU A 98 -8.39 0.40 -13.32
C GLU A 98 -7.39 -0.73 -13.23
N ARG A 99 -7.70 -1.69 -12.36
CA ARG A 99 -7.03 -2.98 -12.29
C ARG A 99 -8.09 -4.07 -12.22
N ILE A 100 -8.17 -4.88 -13.25
CA ILE A 100 -9.00 -6.08 -13.28
C ILE A 100 -8.08 -7.27 -13.01
N LEU A 101 -8.51 -8.11 -12.08
CA LEU A 101 -7.84 -9.34 -11.70
C LEU A 101 -8.77 -10.50 -12.00
N HIS A 102 -8.42 -11.30 -13.00
CA HIS A 102 -9.02 -12.60 -13.19
C HIS A 102 -8.08 -13.64 -12.61
N MET A 103 -8.60 -14.40 -11.65
CA MET A 103 -7.80 -15.28 -10.82
C MET A 103 -8.57 -16.57 -10.57
N ASP A 104 -8.55 -17.46 -11.56
CA ASP A 104 -9.36 -18.69 -11.54
C ASP A 104 -8.93 -19.64 -10.41
N ASN A 105 -7.67 -19.57 -9.95
CA ASN A 105 -7.10 -20.53 -8.99
C ASN A 105 -6.97 -20.01 -7.54
N CYS A 106 -7.05 -18.70 -7.28
CA CYS A 106 -7.03 -18.17 -5.90
C CYS A 106 -8.42 -17.69 -5.43
N ILE A 107 -9.48 -18.36 -5.87
CA ILE A 107 -10.88 -18.08 -5.47
C ILE A 107 -11.12 -18.48 -4.01
N LYS A 108 -10.46 -19.55 -3.53
CA LYS A 108 -10.64 -20.06 -2.16
C LYS A 108 -10.39 -18.98 -1.10
N GLU A 109 -11.19 -18.97 -0.05
CA GLU A 109 -11.15 -17.95 1.01
C GLU A 109 -9.84 -17.93 1.79
N ASN A 110 -9.15 -19.07 1.90
CA ASN A 110 -7.88 -19.22 2.60
C ASN A 110 -6.66 -19.19 1.67
N VAL A 111 -6.80 -18.74 0.42
CA VAL A 111 -5.69 -18.70 -0.55
C VAL A 111 -5.53 -17.29 -1.10
N PHE A 112 -4.40 -16.65 -0.83
CA PHE A 112 -4.07 -15.31 -1.31
C PHE A 112 -3.07 -15.35 -2.49
N LEU A 113 -2.97 -14.25 -3.21
CA LEU A 113 -2.01 -14.05 -4.28
C LEU A 113 -0.75 -13.38 -3.73
N SER A 114 0.33 -14.15 -3.59
CA SER A 114 1.63 -13.59 -3.24
C SER A 114 2.23 -12.87 -4.45
N LEU A 115 2.54 -11.58 -4.27
CA LEU A 115 3.16 -10.77 -5.32
C LEU A 115 4.64 -11.12 -5.55
N ASN A 116 5.31 -11.68 -4.54
CA ASN A 116 6.72 -12.05 -4.61
C ASN A 116 6.93 -13.29 -5.48
N ASN A 117 6.12 -14.33 -5.22
CA ASN A 117 6.21 -15.60 -5.93
C ASN A 117 5.31 -15.64 -7.16
N ASN A 118 4.47 -14.62 -7.34
CA ASN A 118 3.41 -14.56 -8.33
C ASN A 118 2.58 -15.85 -8.32
N SER A 119 2.16 -16.27 -7.12
CA SER A 119 1.47 -17.54 -6.91
C SER A 119 0.35 -17.47 -5.89
N CYS A 120 -0.63 -18.36 -6.03
CA CYS A 120 -1.67 -18.64 -5.04
C CYS A 120 -1.03 -19.41 -3.88
N VAL A 121 -1.08 -18.86 -2.68
CA VAL A 121 -0.49 -19.47 -1.48
C VAL A 121 -1.56 -19.56 -0.40
N GLU A 122 -1.58 -20.65 0.34
CA GLU A 122 -2.48 -20.79 1.49
C GLU A 122 -2.09 -19.82 2.59
N CYS A 123 -3.09 -19.21 3.22
CA CYS A 123 -2.90 -18.41 4.42
C CYS A 123 -2.36 -19.30 5.55
N PRO A 124 -1.45 -18.78 6.40
CA PRO A 124 -1.08 -19.46 7.63
C PRO A 124 -2.30 -19.78 8.51
N TYR A 125 -2.14 -20.73 9.43
CA TYR A 125 -3.21 -21.11 10.35
C TYR A 125 -3.78 -19.90 11.09
N ASN A 126 -5.12 -19.78 11.14
CA ASN A 126 -5.87 -18.64 11.70
C ASN A 126 -5.72 -17.29 10.96
N PHE A 127 -5.12 -17.26 9.78
CA PHE A 127 -5.17 -16.10 8.90
C PHE A 127 -6.26 -16.26 7.84
N ILE A 128 -6.95 -15.16 7.53
CA ILE A 128 -7.99 -15.09 6.50
C ILE A 128 -7.61 -14.08 5.42
N LYS A 129 -7.98 -14.36 4.17
CA LYS A 129 -7.87 -13.39 3.08
C LYS A 129 -9.21 -12.67 2.93
N TYR A 130 -9.15 -11.39 2.58
CA TYR A 130 -10.35 -10.67 2.17
C TYR A 130 -10.46 -10.55 0.65
N SER A 131 -11.65 -10.78 0.11
CA SER A 131 -11.89 -10.85 -1.35
C SER A 131 -11.55 -9.55 -2.09
N LYS A 132 -11.86 -8.38 -1.51
CA LYS A 132 -11.53 -7.07 -2.10
C LYS A 132 -10.03 -6.74 -2.05
N PHE A 133 -9.26 -7.46 -1.22
CA PHE A 133 -7.81 -7.31 -1.12
C PHE A 133 -7.11 -8.69 -1.08
N PRO A 134 -6.98 -9.37 -2.23
CA PRO A 134 -6.55 -10.77 -2.25
C PRO A 134 -5.03 -10.96 -2.17
N TYR A 135 -4.26 -9.97 -1.71
CA TYR A 135 -2.79 -9.96 -1.76
C TYR A 135 -2.11 -10.25 -0.43
N ALA A 136 -2.90 -10.45 0.61
CA ALA A 136 -2.40 -10.71 1.95
C ALA A 136 -3.44 -11.50 2.74
N CYS A 137 -2.97 -12.15 3.78
CA CYS A 137 -3.83 -12.73 4.80
C CYS A 137 -3.68 -11.96 6.11
N TYR A 138 -4.71 -12.03 6.95
CA TYR A 138 -4.83 -11.25 8.16
C TYR A 138 -5.31 -12.13 9.31
N SER A 139 -4.75 -11.92 10.50
CA SER A 139 -5.21 -12.57 11.73
C SER A 139 -5.36 -11.54 12.83
N LYS A 140 -6.37 -11.71 13.67
CA LYS A 140 -6.72 -10.74 14.71
C LYS A 140 -6.17 -11.15 16.07
N SER A 141 -5.87 -10.17 16.89
CA SER A 141 -5.64 -10.39 18.32
C SER A 141 -6.95 -10.60 19.08
N ASN A 142 -6.96 -11.55 20.01
CA ASN A 142 -8.03 -11.65 21.01
C ASN A 142 -7.80 -10.72 22.21
N ASP A 143 -6.58 -10.25 22.44
CA ASP A 143 -6.23 -9.44 23.60
C ASP A 143 -5.63 -8.09 23.20
N ASN A 144 -5.69 -7.13 24.12
CA ASN A 144 -4.99 -5.87 23.97
C ASN A 144 -3.54 -6.05 24.42
N MET A 145 -2.60 -5.60 23.61
CA MET A 145 -1.18 -5.65 23.93
C MET A 145 -0.52 -4.28 23.74
N LYS A 146 0.61 -4.06 24.41
CA LYS A 146 1.50 -2.94 24.07
C LYS A 146 2.09 -3.16 22.68
N PHE A 147 2.44 -2.08 22.00
CA PHE A 147 2.95 -2.12 20.63
C PHE A 147 4.10 -3.13 20.42
N ALA A 148 5.14 -3.07 21.27
CA ALA A 148 6.29 -3.96 21.14
C ALA A 148 5.92 -5.45 21.28
N THR A 149 5.03 -5.77 22.23
CA THR A 149 4.54 -7.14 22.45
C THR A 149 3.67 -7.61 21.27
N ALA A 150 2.78 -6.75 20.77
CA ALA A 150 1.96 -7.04 19.60
C ALA A 150 2.81 -7.31 18.34
N LYS A 151 3.89 -6.53 18.17
CA LYS A 151 4.86 -6.72 17.08
C LYS A 151 5.54 -8.08 17.15
N LEU A 152 6.07 -8.45 18.32
CA LEU A 152 6.69 -9.75 18.55
C LEU A 152 5.69 -10.90 18.39
N TYR A 153 4.44 -10.71 18.82
CA TYR A 153 3.39 -11.69 18.62
C TYR A 153 3.20 -11.97 17.12
N CYS A 154 3.00 -10.95 16.28
CA CYS A 154 2.79 -11.18 14.85
C CYS A 154 3.99 -11.85 14.17
N ILE A 155 5.22 -11.50 14.58
CA ILE A 155 6.44 -12.16 14.12
C ILE A 155 6.42 -13.65 14.51
N SER A 156 6.02 -14.00 15.73
CA SER A 156 5.91 -15.40 16.18
C SER A 156 4.88 -16.21 15.40
N GLN A 157 3.88 -15.54 14.81
CA GLN A 157 2.86 -16.16 13.95
C GLN A 157 3.30 -16.25 12.48
N GLY A 158 4.57 -15.91 12.17
CA GLY A 158 5.11 -15.92 10.81
C GLY A 158 4.73 -14.71 9.96
N GLY A 159 4.10 -13.69 10.56
CA GLY A 159 3.69 -12.46 9.88
C GLY A 159 4.33 -11.22 10.49
N PHE A 160 3.67 -10.08 10.33
CA PHE A 160 4.08 -8.80 10.91
C PHE A 160 2.85 -7.99 11.31
N LEU A 161 3.01 -6.95 12.13
CA LEU A 161 1.90 -6.04 12.43
C LEU A 161 1.37 -5.40 11.15
N LEU A 162 0.08 -5.10 11.09
CA LEU A 162 -0.61 -4.55 9.94
C LEU A 162 0.14 -3.38 9.24
N ARG A 163 0.26 -3.40 7.91
CA ARG A 163 0.91 -2.37 7.07
C ARG A 163 0.03 -1.98 5.88
N PRO A 164 -1.12 -1.32 6.09
CA PRO A 164 -2.01 -1.03 4.99
C PRO A 164 -1.49 0.15 4.17
N LYS A 165 -1.11 -0.08 2.91
CA LYS A 165 -0.47 0.94 2.05
C LYS A 165 -1.35 1.47 0.93
N SER A 166 -2.60 1.00 0.84
CA SER A 166 -3.63 1.59 -0.03
C SER A 166 -4.90 1.90 0.76
N GLU A 167 -5.70 2.80 0.20
CA GLU A 167 -7.01 3.19 0.72
C GLU A 167 -7.97 2.01 0.70
N ILE A 168 -7.91 1.16 -0.32
CA ILE A 168 -8.70 -0.08 -0.38
C ILE A 168 -8.32 -1.00 0.79
N GLU A 169 -7.02 -1.20 1.05
CA GLU A 169 -6.55 -2.01 2.18
C GLU A 169 -7.01 -1.43 3.52
N ARG A 170 -6.83 -0.11 3.72
CA ARG A 170 -7.29 0.60 4.94
C ARG A 170 -8.80 0.51 5.14
N ASN A 171 -9.59 0.74 4.10
CA ASN A 171 -11.05 0.75 4.17
C ASN A 171 -11.61 -0.64 4.41
N LEU A 172 -10.98 -1.66 3.83
CA LEU A 172 -11.33 -3.04 4.12
C LEU A 172 -11.16 -3.34 5.61
N LEU A 173 -10.11 -2.83 6.23
CA LEU A 173 -9.86 -3.02 7.65
C LEU A 173 -10.87 -2.25 8.53
N THR A 174 -11.63 -1.31 7.97
CA THR A 174 -12.79 -0.73 8.65
C THR A 174 -13.93 -1.73 8.79
N GLU A 175 -14.19 -2.55 7.77
CA GLU A 175 -15.14 -3.69 7.88
C GLU A 175 -14.66 -4.67 8.97
N VAL A 176 -13.35 -4.81 9.10
CA VAL A 176 -12.70 -5.63 10.12
C VAL A 176 -12.88 -5.05 11.54
N TYR A 177 -12.89 -3.73 11.68
CA TYR A 177 -13.16 -3.04 12.95
C TYR A 177 -14.57 -3.27 13.47
N GLU A 178 -15.57 -3.26 12.59
CA GLU A 178 -16.95 -3.60 12.94
C GLU A 178 -17.04 -5.02 13.50
N LEU A 179 -16.34 -5.98 12.88
CA LEU A 179 -16.28 -7.37 13.36
C LEU A 179 -15.50 -7.51 14.68
N PHE A 180 -14.55 -6.61 14.96
CA PHE A 180 -13.69 -6.69 16.14
C PHE A 180 -14.15 -5.82 17.30
N GLN A 181 -15.24 -5.06 17.12
CA GLN A 181 -15.74 -4.10 18.11
C GLN A 181 -14.62 -3.17 18.63
N THR A 182 -13.65 -2.86 17.77
CA THR A 182 -12.56 -1.94 18.05
C THR A 182 -12.37 -1.04 16.85
N ASN A 183 -12.27 0.26 17.08
CA ASN A 183 -12.05 1.23 16.02
C ASN A 183 -10.57 1.60 15.87
N ARG A 184 -9.69 0.97 16.65
CA ARG A 184 -8.28 1.31 16.78
C ARG A 184 -7.42 0.05 16.88
N VAL A 185 -6.38 -0.05 16.05
CA VAL A 185 -5.39 -1.14 16.12
C VAL A 185 -3.97 -0.66 15.84
N TRP A 186 -2.99 -1.38 16.39
CA TRP A 186 -1.58 -1.16 16.05
C TRP A 186 -1.30 -1.39 14.57
N VAL A 187 -0.40 -0.58 14.02
CA VAL A 187 0.19 -0.79 12.69
C VAL A 187 1.71 -0.74 12.77
N ASP A 188 2.41 -1.42 11.86
CA ASP A 188 3.87 -1.59 11.92
C ASP A 188 4.64 -0.39 11.40
N SER A 189 4.43 0.76 12.05
CA SER A 189 5.19 1.99 11.81
C SER A 189 5.50 2.66 13.13
N ALA A 190 6.79 2.82 13.39
CA ALA A 190 7.32 3.54 14.53
C ALA A 190 8.57 4.33 14.11
N ILE A 191 8.86 5.40 14.85
CA ILE A 191 10.06 6.23 14.69
C ILE A 191 10.91 6.13 15.96
N GLU A 192 12.22 6.33 15.83
CA GLU A 192 13.13 6.35 16.96
C GLU A 192 13.20 7.75 17.57
N LYS A 193 13.22 8.78 16.72
CA LYS A 193 13.33 10.19 17.09
C LYS A 193 12.14 10.97 16.56
N THR A 194 11.71 11.96 17.33
CA THR A 194 10.51 12.77 17.02
C THR A 194 10.70 13.72 15.84
N ASN A 195 11.91 13.86 15.30
CA ASN A 195 12.19 14.61 14.08
C ASN A 195 12.21 13.74 12.81
N GLU A 196 11.89 12.45 12.92
CA GLU A 196 11.82 11.51 11.79
C GLU A 196 10.43 11.49 11.16
N GLU A 197 10.35 10.97 9.93
CA GLU A 197 9.07 10.69 9.29
C GLU A 197 8.66 9.23 9.53
N TYR A 198 7.36 8.98 9.73
CA TYR A 198 6.83 7.62 9.75
C TYR A 198 6.96 6.95 8.39
N LYS A 199 7.54 5.75 8.40
CA LYS A 199 7.73 4.91 7.23
C LYS A 199 7.34 3.48 7.56
N TRP A 200 6.87 2.78 6.53
CA TRP A 200 6.78 1.33 6.56
C TRP A 200 8.18 0.72 6.57
N ASN A 201 8.26 -0.55 6.94
CA ASN A 201 9.52 -1.29 7.03
C ASN A 201 10.30 -1.39 5.71
N ASP A 202 9.63 -1.23 4.56
CA ASP A 202 10.26 -1.19 3.23
C ASP A 202 10.76 0.22 2.86
N GLY A 203 10.69 1.17 3.80
CA GLY A 203 11.12 2.56 3.63
C GLY A 203 10.08 3.46 2.98
N THR A 204 8.95 2.92 2.52
CA THR A 204 7.90 3.74 1.89
C THR A 204 7.18 4.61 2.93
N LYS A 205 6.86 5.85 2.55
CA LYS A 205 6.19 6.81 3.43
C LYS A 205 4.78 6.36 3.80
N VAL A 206 4.38 6.60 5.05
CA VAL A 206 3.00 6.38 5.50
C VAL A 206 2.11 7.51 4.97
N GLY A 207 0.99 7.17 4.33
CA GLY A 207 -0.02 8.12 3.86
C GLY A 207 -1.41 7.75 4.39
N GLY A 208 -2.37 8.69 4.38
CA GLY A 208 -3.72 8.43 4.88
C GLY A 208 -3.94 8.77 6.37
N PHE A 209 -3.23 9.78 6.87
CA PHE A 209 -3.45 10.32 8.22
C PHE A 209 -4.82 10.97 8.37
N LYS A 210 -5.34 10.95 9.61
CA LYS A 210 -6.52 11.72 10.02
C LYS A 210 -6.20 13.22 9.94
N THR A 211 -7.20 14.07 9.74
CA THR A 211 -7.00 15.52 9.73
C THR A 211 -6.32 15.97 11.03
N GLY A 212 -5.27 16.79 10.90
CA GLY A 212 -4.47 17.27 12.04
C GLY A 212 -3.48 16.25 12.60
N LYS A 213 -3.29 15.11 11.93
CA LYS A 213 -2.34 14.06 12.31
C LYS A 213 -1.23 13.89 11.27
N PRO A 214 -0.02 13.45 11.68
CA PRO A 214 0.40 13.24 13.07
C PRO A 214 0.51 14.55 13.85
N SER A 215 0.31 14.50 15.17
CA SER A 215 0.49 15.67 16.03
C SER A 215 1.94 16.11 16.03
N ASN A 216 2.15 17.42 15.96
CA ASN A 216 3.48 18.02 16.04
C ASN A 216 3.47 19.23 16.97
N ASP A 217 4.60 19.45 17.65
CA ASP A 217 4.92 20.65 18.41
C ASP A 217 6.27 21.18 17.91
N LYS A 218 6.29 22.41 17.37
CA LYS A 218 7.49 23.07 16.81
C LYS A 218 8.28 22.20 15.82
N GLY A 219 7.57 21.41 15.00
CA GLY A 219 8.17 20.52 13.99
C GLY A 219 8.66 19.17 14.51
N LEU A 220 8.46 18.87 15.80
CA LEU A 220 8.70 17.54 16.38
C LEU A 220 7.38 16.79 16.56
N LEU A 221 7.36 15.51 16.23
CA LEU A 221 6.22 14.63 16.45
C LEU A 221 6.01 14.36 17.94
N CYS A 222 4.76 14.37 18.38
CA CYS A 222 4.43 14.18 19.80
C CYS A 222 4.57 12.73 20.25
N GLU A 223 4.27 11.78 19.36
CA GLU A 223 4.28 10.35 19.65
C GLU A 223 5.17 9.59 18.68
N LYS A 224 5.58 8.37 19.04
CA LYS A 224 6.53 7.58 18.23
C LYS A 224 5.89 6.44 17.44
N ILE A 225 4.61 6.15 17.66
CA ILE A 225 3.95 4.95 17.15
C ILE A 225 2.66 5.34 16.46
N LEU A 226 2.33 4.64 15.38
CA LEU A 226 1.06 4.81 14.68
C LEU A 226 0.04 3.72 15.05
N ALA A 227 -1.22 4.12 15.02
CA ALA A 227 -2.38 3.24 14.99
C ALA A 227 -3.26 3.58 13.78
N LEU A 228 -4.00 2.59 13.29
CA LEU A 228 -5.08 2.79 12.33
C LEU A 228 -6.39 2.95 13.11
N ASN A 229 -7.00 4.12 12.97
CA ASN A 229 -8.19 4.57 13.67
C ASN A 229 -9.27 4.96 12.66
N GLU A 230 -10.37 4.21 12.61
CA GLU A 230 -11.50 4.50 11.70
C GLU A 230 -11.06 4.65 10.22
N GLY A 231 -10.13 3.81 9.78
CA GLY A 231 -9.57 3.85 8.42
C GLY A 231 -8.47 4.89 8.20
N TYR A 232 -8.11 5.72 9.19
CA TYR A 232 -7.05 6.74 9.08
C TYR A 232 -5.93 6.55 10.10
N PHE A 233 -4.70 6.93 9.75
CA PHE A 233 -3.59 6.84 10.69
C PHE A 233 -3.57 8.02 11.67
N SER A 234 -3.14 7.75 12.88
CA SER A 234 -2.75 8.77 13.85
C SER A 234 -1.64 8.27 14.75
N ASP A 235 -0.81 9.20 15.20
CA ASP A 235 0.19 8.97 16.23
C ASP A 235 -0.48 8.82 17.61
N VAL A 236 0.01 7.87 18.39
CA VAL A 236 -0.60 7.39 19.64
C VAL A 236 0.47 7.01 20.66
N SER A 237 0.11 6.99 21.95
CA SER A 237 1.08 6.74 23.01
C SER A 237 1.51 5.28 23.07
N GLU A 238 2.81 5.04 23.19
CA GLU A 238 3.38 3.69 23.38
C GLU A 238 2.94 3.01 24.69
N ARG A 239 2.40 3.80 25.62
CA ARG A 239 1.84 3.33 26.89
C ARG A 239 0.46 2.68 26.73
N GLU A 240 -0.24 2.94 25.63
CA GLU A 240 -1.54 2.34 25.36
C GLU A 240 -1.40 0.82 25.14
N THR A 241 -2.50 0.10 25.37
CA THR A 241 -2.68 -1.28 24.94
C THR A 241 -3.85 -1.32 23.97
N MET A 242 -3.66 -1.94 22.82
CA MET A 242 -4.69 -2.02 21.78
C MET A 242 -4.79 -3.43 21.23
N LYS A 243 -5.93 -3.72 20.61
CA LYS A 243 -6.03 -4.81 19.65
C LYS A 243 -5.05 -4.56 18.50
N PHE A 244 -4.73 -5.62 17.79
CA PHE A 244 -3.84 -5.57 16.64
C PHE A 244 -4.24 -6.62 15.61
N VAL A 245 -3.76 -6.41 14.39
CA VAL A 245 -3.92 -7.33 13.27
C VAL A 245 -2.54 -7.71 12.79
N CYS A 246 -2.32 -9.01 12.63
CA CYS A 246 -1.15 -9.55 11.97
C CYS A 246 -1.44 -9.71 10.48
N GLN A 247 -0.46 -9.40 9.64
CA GLN A 247 -0.52 -9.49 8.18
C GLN A 247 0.57 -10.45 7.67
N PHE A 248 0.26 -11.16 6.58
CA PHE A 248 1.15 -12.07 5.87
C PHE A 248 0.99 -11.89 4.35
N ASN A 249 2.09 -11.79 3.58
CA ASN A 249 2.06 -11.67 2.11
C ASN A 249 3.34 -12.14 1.39
#